data_AF-A0A923PQN8-F1
#
_entry.id   AF-A0A923PQN8-F1
#
_cell.length_a   1.000
_cell.length_b   1.000
_cell.length_c   1.000
_cell.angle_alpha   90.00
_cell.angle_beta   90.00
_cell.angle_gamma   90.00
#
_symmetry.space_group_name_H-M   'P 1'
#
loop_
_entity.id
_entity.type
_entity.pdbx_description
1 polymer ?
#
loop_
_entity_poly.entity_id
_entity_poly.type
_entity_poly.pdbx_seq_one_letter_code
_entity_poly.pdbx_strand_id
1 'polypeptide(L)'
;MTNDTFTLERTGGARIGFTNGSWPFGRLRLRTGQLEISNGLRRVRFGPEDVVMVRSYRQFPVLTPGVQVVHRREDVPLMVIFWGFSGVEELVEAIGRGGFPLSSEKTLSAADRLIVERTEQVPFRWERLLATLLLPVLAFGLGYQLGDPDPTSPQRLLLGMALASAGVAVLGLVVLFSGLVQRFVLRPNFTVKDVAGWLWWVVALAALQAGGMGVLLMLDV
;
A
#
# COMPACT_ATOMS: atom_id res chain seq x y z
N MET A 1 30.21 -5.11 -26.35
CA MET A 1 29.96 -4.80 -24.93
C MET A 1 29.47 -3.37 -24.86
N THR A 2 28.16 -3.17 -24.94
CA THR A 2 27.54 -1.84 -24.83
C THR A 2 27.53 -1.46 -23.35
N ASN A 3 28.23 -0.39 -22.98
CA ASN A 3 28.17 0.16 -21.62
C ASN A 3 26.72 0.53 -21.31
N ASP A 4 26.12 -0.15 -20.34
CA ASP A 4 24.78 0.13 -19.79
C ASP A 4 24.80 1.42 -18.96
N THR A 5 25.12 2.55 -19.58
CA THR A 5 25.17 3.84 -18.88
C THR A 5 23.75 4.40 -18.77
N PHE A 6 23.25 4.55 -17.55
CA PHE A 6 21.99 5.26 -17.31
C PHE A 6 22.17 6.74 -17.67
N THR A 7 21.25 7.29 -18.47
CA THR A 7 21.26 8.71 -18.86
C THR A 7 20.90 9.64 -17.70
N LEU A 8 20.19 9.13 -16.70
CA LEU A 8 19.83 9.87 -15.48
C LEU A 8 19.66 8.90 -14.30
N GLU A 9 20.23 9.24 -13.16
CA GLU A 9 20.00 8.57 -11.87
C GLU A 9 19.67 9.61 -10.79
N ARG A 10 18.64 9.31 -9.99
CA ARG A 10 18.18 10.14 -8.88
C ARG A 10 17.92 9.29 -7.65
N THR A 11 18.42 9.75 -6.51
CA THR A 11 18.15 9.18 -5.19
C THR A 11 17.02 9.94 -4.53
N GLY A 12 16.10 9.20 -3.93
CA GLY A 12 14.83 9.70 -3.42
C GLY A 12 14.27 8.78 -2.36
N GLY A 13 12.98 8.85 -2.13
CA GLY A 13 12.22 7.68 -1.66
C GLY A 13 11.37 7.13 -2.80
N ALA A 14 10.78 5.96 -2.60
CA ALA A 14 9.84 5.40 -3.56
C ALA A 14 8.78 4.54 -2.86
N ARG A 15 7.59 4.49 -3.45
CA ARG A 15 6.50 3.57 -3.11
C ARG A 15 6.22 2.65 -4.28
N ILE A 16 6.17 1.36 -4.00
CA ILE A 16 5.76 0.33 -4.96
C ILE A 16 4.68 -0.49 -4.26
N GLY A 17 3.42 -0.21 -4.60
CA GLY A 17 2.23 -0.73 -3.93
C GLY A 17 2.14 -0.26 -2.48
N PHE A 18 2.22 -1.20 -1.55
CA PHE A 18 2.24 -0.93 -0.10
C PHE A 18 3.66 -0.89 0.49
N THR A 19 4.68 -1.16 -0.31
CA THR A 19 6.07 -1.09 0.14
C THR A 19 6.62 0.32 -0.07
N ASN A 20 7.08 0.93 1.02
CA ASN A 20 7.64 2.27 1.02
C ASN A 20 9.14 2.20 1.35
N GLY A 21 9.95 2.93 0.59
CA GLY A 21 11.32 3.28 0.92
C GLY A 21 11.39 4.79 1.12
N SER A 22 11.77 5.22 2.31
CA SER A 22 12.06 6.63 2.59
C SER A 22 13.35 7.06 1.89
N TRP A 23 13.63 8.36 1.88
CA TRP A 23 14.95 8.84 1.47
C TRP A 23 16.02 8.33 2.45
N PRO A 24 17.20 7.87 1.98
CA PRO A 24 17.72 7.84 0.60
C PRO A 24 17.58 6.47 -0.10
N PHE A 25 16.63 5.63 0.30
CA PHE A 25 16.53 4.25 -0.18
C PHE A 25 15.84 4.10 -1.55
N GLY A 26 15.11 5.13 -1.97
CA GLY A 26 14.49 5.19 -3.30
C GLY A 26 15.51 5.52 -4.37
N ARG A 27 15.43 4.84 -5.52
CA ARG A 27 16.21 5.17 -6.72
C ARG A 27 15.31 5.19 -7.94
N LEU A 28 15.49 6.22 -8.77
CA LEU A 28 14.95 6.30 -10.11
C LEU A 28 16.12 6.35 -11.09
N ARG A 29 16.11 5.43 -12.05
CA ARG A 29 17.11 5.35 -13.12
C ARG A 29 16.41 5.34 -14.46
N LEU A 30 16.89 6.19 -15.36
CA LEU A 30 16.35 6.33 -16.69
C LEU A 30 17.46 6.08 -17.70
N ARG A 31 17.14 5.28 -18.71
CA ARG A 31 17.87 5.15 -19.96
C ARG A 31 16.88 5.15 -21.12
N THR A 32 17.37 5.29 -22.35
CA THR A 32 16.52 5.24 -23.55
C THR A 32 15.67 3.98 -23.55
N GLY A 33 14.35 4.14 -23.56
CA GLY A 33 13.41 3.02 -23.57
C GLY A 33 13.32 2.21 -22.27
N GLN A 34 13.91 2.66 -21.16
CA GLN A 34 13.71 1.99 -19.87
C GLN A 34 13.74 2.93 -18.66
N LEU A 35 12.72 2.80 -17.83
CA LEU A 35 12.57 3.46 -16.54
C LEU A 35 12.62 2.41 -15.43
N GLU A 36 13.56 2.55 -14.49
CA GLU A 36 13.69 1.70 -13.31
C GLU A 36 13.37 2.51 -12.06
N ILE A 37 12.49 1.97 -11.21
CA ILE A 37 12.19 2.52 -9.88
C ILE A 37 12.43 1.43 -8.84
N SER A 38 13.13 1.79 -7.77
CA SER A 38 13.41 0.91 -6.64
C SER A 38 13.15 1.63 -5.35
N ASN A 39 12.61 0.92 -4.35
CA ASN A 39 12.46 1.43 -2.98
C ASN A 39 13.41 0.76 -1.97
N GLY A 40 14.41 0.01 -2.47
CA GLY A 40 15.37 -0.75 -1.67
C GLY A 40 14.94 -2.19 -1.38
N LEU A 41 13.64 -2.44 -1.26
CA LEU A 41 13.08 -3.78 -1.06
C LEU A 41 12.58 -4.41 -2.36
N ARG A 42 12.01 -3.59 -3.24
CA ARG A 42 11.46 -3.98 -4.52
C ARG A 42 12.00 -3.07 -5.62
N ARG A 43 12.19 -3.66 -6.79
CA ARG A 43 12.61 -2.98 -8.01
C ARG A 43 11.64 -3.31 -9.13
N VAL A 44 11.26 -2.31 -9.90
CA VAL A 44 10.39 -2.43 -11.07
C VAL A 44 11.03 -1.72 -12.25
N ARG A 45 10.79 -2.23 -13.45
CA ARG A 45 11.32 -1.74 -14.72
C ARG A 45 10.16 -1.59 -15.70
N PHE A 46 10.16 -0.51 -16.47
CA PHE A 46 9.12 -0.25 -17.46
C PHE A 46 9.76 0.10 -18.79
N GLY A 47 9.23 -0.48 -19.87
CA GLY A 47 9.36 0.06 -21.22
C GLY A 47 8.31 1.16 -21.48
N PRO A 48 8.49 2.03 -22.48
CA PRO A 48 7.49 3.03 -22.87
C PRO A 48 6.09 2.45 -23.11
N GLU A 49 6.00 1.26 -23.70
CA GLU A 49 4.78 0.51 -23.98
C GLU A 49 4.05 0.04 -22.72
N ASP A 50 4.80 -0.22 -21.65
CA ASP A 50 4.24 -0.59 -20.35
C ASP A 50 3.58 0.61 -19.66
N VAL A 51 4.00 1.83 -19.99
CA VAL A 51 3.59 3.05 -19.30
C VAL A 51 2.41 3.69 -20.02
N VAL A 52 1.37 3.98 -19.25
CA VAL A 52 0.22 4.77 -19.72
C VAL A 52 0.60 6.24 -19.73
N MET A 53 1.14 6.72 -18.61
CA MET A 53 1.66 8.07 -18.48
C MET A 53 2.59 8.20 -17.27
N VAL A 54 3.41 9.24 -17.31
CA VAL A 54 4.16 9.74 -16.17
C VAL A 54 3.63 11.13 -15.82
N ARG A 55 3.32 11.34 -14.53
CA ARG A 55 2.79 12.62 -14.03
C ARG A 55 3.38 13.02 -12.69
N SER A 56 3.32 14.30 -12.38
CA SER A 56 3.62 14.79 -11.04
C SER A 56 2.56 14.29 -10.05
N TYR A 57 3.01 13.95 -8.85
CA TYR A 57 2.21 13.41 -7.78
C TYR A 57 2.38 14.28 -6.54
N ARG A 58 1.25 14.74 -5.98
CA ARG A 58 1.20 15.46 -4.71
C ARG A 58 0.04 14.86 -3.91
N GLN A 59 0.35 14.25 -2.77
CA GLN A 59 -0.67 13.73 -1.86
C GLN A 59 -0.62 14.53 -0.56
N PHE A 60 -1.72 15.16 -0.17
CA PHE A 60 -1.86 15.76 1.15
C PHE A 60 -1.97 14.66 2.23
N PRO A 61 -1.22 14.66 3.35
CA PRO A 61 -0.35 15.73 3.91
C PRO A 61 1.15 15.59 3.59
N VAL A 62 1.56 14.75 2.64
CA VAL A 62 2.97 14.54 2.26
C VAL A 62 3.53 15.78 1.56
N LEU A 63 4.47 16.46 2.23
CA LEU A 63 5.07 17.72 1.78
C LEU A 63 6.00 17.59 0.57
N THR A 64 6.43 16.37 0.22
CA THR A 64 7.41 16.15 -0.84
C THR A 64 6.70 15.78 -2.15
N PRO A 65 6.88 16.58 -3.22
CA PRO A 65 6.34 16.24 -4.53
C PRO A 65 7.04 14.98 -5.06
N GLY A 66 6.34 14.22 -5.91
CA GLY A 66 6.86 13.01 -6.52
C GLY A 66 6.45 12.83 -7.96
N VAL A 67 6.93 11.76 -8.57
CA VAL A 67 6.61 11.30 -9.91
C VAL A 67 5.84 10.00 -9.78
N GLN A 68 4.62 9.96 -10.30
CA GLN A 68 3.82 8.76 -10.40
C GLN A 68 3.94 8.16 -11.81
N VAL A 69 4.18 6.85 -11.86
CA VAL A 69 4.18 6.07 -13.09
C VAL A 69 2.88 5.28 -13.15
N VAL A 70 2.01 5.59 -14.11
CA VAL A 70 0.81 4.81 -14.40
C VAL A 70 1.16 3.79 -15.47
N HIS A 71 0.88 2.51 -15.26
CA HIS A 71 1.34 1.42 -16.13
C HIS A 71 0.26 0.36 -16.40
N ARG A 72 0.44 -0.40 -17.47
CA ARG A 72 -0.43 -1.51 -17.91
C ARG A 72 -0.06 -2.86 -17.31
N ARG A 73 1.14 -2.97 -16.73
CA ARG A 73 1.66 -4.23 -16.18
C ARG A 73 0.83 -4.75 -15.01
N GLU A 74 0.29 -5.96 -15.13
CA GLU A 74 -0.49 -6.63 -14.08
C GLU A 74 0.37 -7.26 -12.98
N ASP A 75 1.65 -7.54 -13.26
CA ASP A 75 2.59 -8.13 -12.30
C ASP A 75 3.20 -7.08 -11.34
N VAL A 76 2.97 -5.80 -11.63
CA VAL A 76 3.44 -4.66 -10.85
C VAL A 76 2.26 -4.03 -10.09
N PRO A 77 2.41 -3.60 -8.82
CA PRO A 77 1.33 -2.95 -8.11
C PRO A 77 1.00 -1.61 -8.75
N LEU A 78 -0.29 -1.30 -8.87
CA LEU A 78 -0.82 -0.06 -9.48
C LEU A 78 -0.10 1.22 -9.04
N MET A 79 0.23 1.32 -7.76
CA MET A 79 0.79 2.53 -7.19
C MET A 79 2.32 2.48 -7.21
N VAL A 80 2.92 3.12 -8.21
CA VAL A 80 4.37 3.32 -8.31
C VAL A 80 4.69 4.80 -8.29
N ILE A 81 5.33 5.25 -7.22
CA ILE A 81 5.65 6.66 -6.99
C ILE A 81 7.11 6.79 -6.57
N PHE A 82 7.82 7.77 -7.11
CA PHE A 82 9.14 8.18 -6.66
C PHE A 82 9.06 9.60 -6.11
N TRP A 83 9.57 9.85 -4.91
CA TRP A 83 9.59 11.20 -4.30
C TRP A 83 11.01 11.72 -4.24
N GLY A 84 11.17 13.00 -4.60
CA GLY A 84 12.43 13.73 -4.57
C GLY A 84 12.23 15.13 -4.00
N PHE A 85 13.26 15.68 -3.36
CA PHE A 85 13.17 16.97 -2.68
C PHE A 85 13.00 18.18 -3.63
N SER A 86 13.40 18.05 -4.90
CA SER A 86 13.33 19.14 -5.88
C SER A 86 13.25 18.63 -7.32
N GLY A 87 12.78 19.49 -8.22
CA GLY A 87 12.84 19.27 -9.68
C GLY A 87 11.93 18.15 -10.17
N VAL A 88 10.75 17.96 -9.57
CA VAL A 88 9.80 16.93 -10.02
C VAL A 88 9.34 17.18 -11.45
N GLU A 89 9.07 18.42 -11.79
CA GLU A 89 8.68 18.83 -13.13
C GLU A 89 9.83 18.57 -14.13
N GLU A 90 11.06 18.94 -13.80
CA GLU A 90 12.26 18.61 -14.61
C GLU A 90 12.47 17.11 -14.77
N LEU A 91 12.17 16.33 -13.72
CA LEU A 91 12.29 14.88 -13.73
C LEU A 91 11.23 14.22 -14.62
N VAL A 92 9.99 14.70 -14.56
CA VAL A 92 8.91 14.27 -15.48
C VAL A 92 9.31 14.57 -16.91
N GLU A 93 9.80 15.78 -17.22
CA GLU A 93 10.26 16.14 -18.56
C GLU A 93 11.44 15.27 -19.02
N ALA A 94 12.41 15.00 -18.14
CA ALA A 94 13.54 14.12 -18.45
C ALA A 94 13.07 12.70 -18.81
N ILE A 95 12.09 12.16 -18.06
CA ILE A 95 11.48 10.87 -18.36
C ILE A 95 10.74 10.89 -19.70
N GLY A 96 10.05 11.99 -20.01
CA GLY A 96 9.41 12.20 -21.32
C GLY A 96 10.42 12.18 -22.47
N ARG A 97 11.55 12.88 -22.32
CA ARG A 97 12.67 12.84 -23.30
C ARG A 97 13.26 11.43 -23.45
N GLY A 98 13.14 10.58 -22.44
CA GLY A 98 13.52 9.16 -22.47
C GLY A 98 12.58 8.26 -23.29
N GLY A 99 11.50 8.82 -23.84
CA GLY A 99 10.52 8.11 -24.69
C GLY A 99 9.24 7.69 -23.97
N PHE A 100 9.06 8.09 -22.70
CA PHE A 100 7.87 7.73 -21.93
C PHE A 100 6.72 8.71 -22.16
N PRO A 101 5.47 8.25 -22.26
CA PRO A 101 4.33 9.13 -22.44
C PRO A 101 4.14 10.04 -21.23
N LEU A 102 3.98 11.34 -21.48
CA LEU A 102 3.66 12.34 -20.46
C LEU A 102 2.15 12.55 -20.37
N SER A 103 1.71 13.09 -19.23
CA SER A 103 0.30 13.37 -18.94
C SER A 103 -0.41 14.13 -20.07
N SER A 104 -1.29 13.43 -20.81
CA SER A 104 -2.32 14.01 -21.65
C SER A 104 -3.52 13.06 -21.69
N GLU A 105 -4.54 13.34 -20.88
CA GLU A 105 -5.78 12.53 -20.85
C GLU A 105 -6.51 12.47 -22.19
N LYS A 106 -6.29 13.49 -23.04
CA LYS A 106 -6.96 13.63 -24.34
C LYS A 106 -6.58 12.54 -25.35
N THR A 107 -5.43 11.90 -25.17
CA THR A 107 -4.92 10.86 -26.08
C THR A 107 -5.07 9.44 -25.52
N LEU A 108 -5.66 9.28 -24.34
CA LEU A 108 -5.81 7.96 -23.71
C LEU A 108 -6.93 7.14 -24.36
N SER A 109 -6.61 5.88 -24.64
CA SER A 109 -7.60 4.86 -25.00
C SER A 109 -8.60 4.63 -23.85
N ALA A 110 -9.76 4.05 -24.14
CA ALA A 110 -10.74 3.71 -23.11
C ALA A 110 -10.16 2.76 -22.03
N ALA A 111 -9.30 1.81 -22.44
CA ALA A 111 -8.62 0.90 -21.52
C ALA A 111 -7.64 1.64 -20.60
N ASP A 112 -6.89 2.61 -21.14
CA ASP A 112 -5.92 3.38 -20.36
C ASP A 112 -6.59 4.31 -19.34
N ARG A 113 -7.77 4.86 -19.67
CA ARG A 113 -8.54 5.68 -18.73
C ARG A 113 -8.96 4.89 -17.49
N LEU A 114 -9.36 3.63 -17.66
CA LEU A 114 -9.71 2.75 -16.53
C LEU A 114 -8.51 2.51 -15.61
N ILE A 115 -7.30 2.42 -16.17
CA ILE A 115 -6.06 2.24 -15.40
C ILE A 115 -5.75 3.50 -14.58
N VAL A 116 -5.87 4.69 -15.20
CA VAL A 116 -5.68 5.97 -14.52
C VAL A 116 -6.68 6.12 -13.38
N GLU A 117 -7.97 5.88 -13.65
CA GLU A 117 -9.03 5.98 -12.65
C GLU A 117 -8.80 5.01 -11.47
N ARG A 118 -8.41 3.77 -11.75
CA ARG A 118 -8.08 2.77 -10.71
C ARG A 118 -6.91 3.20 -9.84
N THR A 119 -5.96 3.94 -10.40
CA THR A 119 -4.76 4.41 -9.70
C THR A 119 -5.05 5.58 -8.74
N GLU A 120 -6.15 6.29 -8.95
CA GLU A 120 -6.62 7.38 -8.09
C GLU A 120 -7.54 6.90 -6.96
N GLN A 121 -8.15 5.73 -7.11
CA GLN A 121 -9.06 5.18 -6.12
C GLN A 121 -8.31 4.47 -4.98
N VAL A 122 -8.83 4.60 -3.76
CA VAL A 122 -8.38 3.81 -2.62
C VAL A 122 -8.98 2.40 -2.74
N PRO A 123 -8.21 1.32 -2.52
CA PRO A 123 -8.69 -0.05 -2.72
C PRO A 123 -9.85 -0.44 -1.78
N PHE A 124 -9.91 0.19 -0.61
CA PHE A 124 -10.87 -0.11 0.44
C PHE A 124 -12.09 0.81 0.41
N ARG A 125 -13.24 0.27 0.81
CA ARG A 125 -14.40 1.05 1.25
C ARG A 125 -14.21 1.34 2.73
N TRP A 126 -13.70 2.53 3.06
CA TRP A 126 -13.18 2.82 4.41
C TRP A 126 -14.24 2.62 5.49
N GLU A 127 -15.47 3.02 5.22
CA GLU A 127 -16.65 2.77 6.05
C GLU A 127 -16.85 1.28 6.40
N ARG A 128 -16.69 0.38 5.43
CA ARG A 128 -16.87 -1.07 5.64
C ARG A 128 -15.65 -1.72 6.27
N LEU A 129 -14.45 -1.25 5.90
CA LEU A 129 -13.20 -1.72 6.52
C LEU A 129 -13.20 -1.38 8.01
N LEU A 130 -13.53 -0.14 8.38
CA LEU A 130 -13.63 0.27 9.77
C LEU A 130 -14.70 -0.51 10.54
N ALA A 131 -15.90 -0.68 9.97
CA ALA A 131 -16.94 -1.50 10.60
C ALA A 131 -16.49 -2.94 10.86
N THR A 132 -15.76 -3.54 9.90
CA THR A 132 -15.20 -4.89 10.04
C THR A 132 -14.14 -4.94 11.15
N LEU A 133 -13.23 -3.97 11.21
CA LEU A 133 -12.15 -3.91 12.20
C LEU A 133 -12.65 -3.53 13.61
N LEU A 134 -13.75 -2.80 13.71
CA LEU A 134 -14.37 -2.44 14.99
C LEU A 134 -15.16 -3.60 15.60
N LEU A 135 -15.62 -4.56 14.80
CA LEU A 135 -16.44 -5.67 15.28
C LEU A 135 -15.80 -6.46 16.45
N PRO A 136 -14.52 -6.88 16.39
CA PRO A 136 -13.89 -7.57 17.53
C PRO A 136 -13.76 -6.68 18.77
N VAL A 137 -13.51 -5.38 18.58
CA VAL A 137 -13.35 -4.40 19.66
C VAL A 137 -14.69 -4.18 20.37
N LEU A 138 -15.78 -4.04 19.61
CA LEU A 138 -17.12 -3.88 20.15
C LEU A 138 -17.62 -5.17 20.83
N ALA A 139 -17.36 -6.34 20.22
CA ALA A 139 -17.70 -7.63 20.81
C ALA A 139 -16.99 -7.81 22.16
N PHE A 140 -15.71 -7.42 22.25
CA PHE A 140 -14.99 -7.39 23.52
C PHE A 140 -15.61 -6.40 24.51
N GLY A 141 -15.85 -5.15 24.10
CA GLY A 141 -16.44 -4.13 24.97
C GLY A 141 -17.81 -4.55 25.53
N LEU A 142 -18.62 -5.23 24.72
CA LEU A 142 -19.91 -5.76 25.16
C LEU A 142 -19.74 -6.95 26.12
N GLY A 143 -18.85 -7.89 25.81
CA GLY A 143 -18.55 -9.01 26.71
C GLY A 143 -17.99 -8.54 28.06
N TYR A 144 -17.22 -7.47 28.05
CA TYR A 144 -16.71 -6.81 29.25
C TYR A 144 -17.82 -6.20 30.12
N GLN A 145 -18.83 -5.56 29.50
CA GLN A 145 -19.97 -4.99 30.23
C GLN A 145 -20.95 -6.03 30.79
N LEU A 146 -21.02 -7.21 30.17
CA LEU A 146 -21.91 -8.31 30.58
C LEU A 146 -21.25 -9.27 31.59
N GLY A 147 -19.95 -9.12 31.87
CA GLY A 147 -19.20 -9.94 32.83
C GLY A 147 -19.24 -9.40 34.27
N ASP A 148 -18.80 -10.25 35.21
CA ASP A 148 -18.73 -10.01 36.67
C ASP A 148 -18.17 -8.60 37.04
N PRO A 149 -18.62 -7.96 38.13
CA PRO A 149 -18.56 -6.51 38.34
C PRO A 149 -17.21 -5.97 38.80
N ASP A 150 -16.10 -6.70 38.65
CA ASP A 150 -14.75 -6.15 38.84
C ASP A 150 -14.12 -5.84 37.47
N PRO A 151 -14.38 -4.65 36.91
CA PRO A 151 -14.00 -4.30 35.56
C PRO A 151 -12.51 -3.92 35.51
N THR A 152 -11.91 -3.63 36.66
CA THR A 152 -10.62 -2.95 36.75
C THR A 152 -9.42 -3.88 36.81
N SER A 153 -9.62 -5.20 36.82
CA SER A 153 -8.49 -6.14 36.82
C SER A 153 -7.62 -5.96 35.55
N PRO A 154 -6.31 -5.69 35.70
CA PRO A 154 -5.39 -5.56 34.56
C PRO A 154 -5.41 -6.79 33.64
N GLN A 155 -5.59 -7.98 34.22
CA GLN A 155 -5.66 -9.25 33.49
C GLN A 155 -6.85 -9.32 32.52
N ARG A 156 -8.05 -8.84 32.87
CA ARG A 156 -9.20 -8.81 31.95
C ARG A 156 -8.99 -7.85 30.79
N LEU A 157 -8.34 -6.70 31.06
CA LEU A 157 -8.01 -5.75 30.01
C LEU A 157 -7.00 -6.33 29.03
N LEU A 158 -5.95 -7.01 29.53
CA LEU A 158 -4.95 -7.70 28.71
C LEU A 158 -5.58 -8.83 27.88
N LEU A 159 -6.45 -9.66 28.48
CA LEU A 159 -7.18 -10.71 27.78
C LEU A 159 -8.07 -10.13 26.67
N GLY A 160 -8.74 -9.03 26.95
CA GLY A 160 -9.56 -8.33 25.98
C GLY A 160 -8.80 -7.81 24.78
N MET A 161 -7.68 -7.14 25.04
CA MET A 161 -6.80 -6.68 23.98
C MET A 161 -6.25 -7.86 23.16
N ALA A 162 -5.87 -8.97 23.82
CA ALA A 162 -5.39 -10.16 23.14
C ALA A 162 -6.46 -10.75 22.19
N LEU A 163 -7.71 -10.88 22.67
CA LEU A 163 -8.83 -11.38 21.88
C LEU A 163 -9.21 -10.42 20.73
N ALA A 164 -9.21 -9.11 20.96
CA ALA A 164 -9.48 -8.14 19.91
C ALA A 164 -8.40 -8.19 18.81
N SER A 165 -7.12 -8.25 19.19
CA SER A 165 -6.01 -8.42 18.26
C SER A 165 -6.08 -9.74 17.49
N ALA A 166 -6.40 -10.85 18.16
CA ALA A 166 -6.63 -12.14 17.49
C ALA A 166 -7.80 -12.06 16.50
N GLY A 167 -8.90 -11.41 16.87
CA GLY A 167 -10.04 -11.17 15.98
C GLY A 167 -9.68 -10.37 14.73
N VAL A 168 -8.86 -9.31 14.88
CA VAL A 168 -8.33 -8.55 13.74
C VAL A 168 -7.47 -9.43 12.82
N ALA A 169 -6.60 -10.28 13.39
CA ALA A 169 -5.79 -11.21 12.60
C ALA A 169 -6.66 -12.21 11.83
N VAL A 170 -7.67 -12.80 12.49
CA VAL A 170 -8.63 -13.71 11.85
C VAL A 170 -9.41 -13.01 10.74
N LEU A 171 -9.91 -11.80 10.97
CA LEU A 171 -10.62 -11.04 9.93
C LEU A 171 -9.73 -10.70 8.74
N GLY A 172 -8.47 -10.33 8.99
CA GLY A 172 -7.49 -10.12 7.92
C GLY A 172 -7.29 -11.38 7.07
N LEU A 173 -7.18 -12.56 7.70
CA LEU A 173 -7.14 -13.84 7.01
C LEU A 173 -8.43 -14.14 6.25
N VAL A 174 -9.60 -13.86 6.83
CA VAL A 174 -10.88 -14.02 6.15
C VAL A 174 -10.95 -13.13 4.90
N VAL A 175 -10.49 -11.89 4.95
CA VAL A 175 -10.39 -11.03 3.77
C VAL A 175 -9.43 -11.64 2.72
N LEU A 176 -8.29 -12.18 3.14
CA LEU A 176 -7.33 -12.80 2.22
C LEU A 176 -7.89 -14.03 1.49
N PHE A 177 -8.72 -14.85 2.14
CA PHE A 177 -9.16 -16.14 1.60
C PHE A 177 -10.63 -16.20 1.15
N SER A 178 -11.50 -15.28 1.60
CA SER A 178 -12.94 -15.32 1.29
C SER A 178 -13.36 -14.29 0.25
N GLY A 179 -13.75 -14.76 -0.94
CA GLY A 179 -14.26 -13.90 -2.02
C GLY A 179 -15.50 -13.07 -1.65
N LEU A 180 -16.33 -13.55 -0.71
CA LEU A 180 -17.51 -12.82 -0.25
C LEU A 180 -17.12 -11.58 0.57
N VAL A 181 -16.19 -11.75 1.51
CA VAL A 181 -15.71 -10.65 2.36
C VAL A 181 -14.86 -9.68 1.55
N GLN A 182 -14.10 -10.17 0.56
CA GLN A 182 -13.37 -9.33 -0.39
C GLN A 182 -14.30 -8.37 -1.13
N ARG A 183 -15.41 -8.85 -1.70
CA ARG A 183 -16.40 -8.00 -2.38
C ARG A 183 -17.08 -7.00 -1.45
N PHE A 184 -17.20 -7.35 -0.17
CA PHE A 184 -17.76 -6.46 0.83
C PHE A 184 -16.81 -5.30 1.16
N VAL A 185 -15.53 -5.60 1.43
CA VAL A 185 -14.53 -4.64 1.93
C VAL A 185 -13.83 -3.87 0.79
N LEU A 186 -13.55 -4.52 -0.33
CA LEU A 186 -12.87 -3.91 -1.47
C LEU A 186 -13.84 -3.17 -2.39
N ARG A 187 -13.32 -2.16 -3.09
CA ARG A 187 -14.01 -1.55 -4.23
C ARG A 187 -14.01 -2.52 -5.43
N PRO A 188 -15.02 -2.44 -6.33
CA PRO A 188 -15.23 -3.44 -7.39
C PRO A 188 -14.06 -3.57 -8.38
N ASN A 189 -13.21 -2.55 -8.49
CA ASN A 189 -12.06 -2.54 -9.39
C ASN A 189 -10.77 -3.04 -8.73
N PHE A 190 -10.84 -3.59 -7.52
CA PHE A 190 -9.67 -4.06 -6.76
C PHE A 190 -9.78 -5.54 -6.44
N THR A 191 -8.62 -6.18 -6.43
CA THR A 191 -8.44 -7.59 -6.13
C THR A 191 -7.62 -7.74 -4.85
N VAL A 192 -7.67 -8.92 -4.22
CA VAL A 192 -6.82 -9.19 -3.05
C VAL A 192 -5.35 -9.08 -3.37
N LYS A 193 -4.92 -9.42 -4.59
CA LYS A 193 -3.51 -9.30 -5.00
C LYS A 193 -2.98 -7.88 -4.81
N ASP A 194 -3.83 -6.88 -4.99
CA ASP A 194 -3.46 -5.47 -4.84
C ASP A 194 -3.10 -5.14 -3.38
N VAL A 195 -3.81 -5.74 -2.42
CA VAL A 195 -3.75 -5.41 -0.98
C VAL A 195 -3.12 -6.49 -0.10
N ALA A 196 -2.81 -7.66 -0.65
CA ALA A 196 -2.39 -8.85 0.11
C ALA A 196 -1.15 -8.58 0.96
N GLY A 197 -0.16 -7.87 0.42
CA GLY A 197 1.07 -7.56 1.16
C GLY A 197 0.80 -6.71 2.41
N TRP A 198 -0.11 -5.75 2.33
CA TRP A 198 -0.51 -4.94 3.49
C TRP A 198 -1.37 -5.74 4.48
N LEU A 199 -2.32 -6.55 3.98
CA LEU A 199 -3.13 -7.42 4.83
C LEU A 199 -2.28 -8.41 5.61
N TRP A 200 -1.30 -9.04 4.99
CA TRP A 200 -0.36 -9.94 5.69
C TRP A 200 0.43 -9.23 6.78
N TRP A 201 0.86 -7.98 6.55
CA TRP A 201 1.50 -7.16 7.57
C TRP A 201 0.58 -6.89 8.76
N VAL A 202 -0.69 -6.53 8.51
CA VAL A 202 -1.69 -6.31 9.55
C VAL A 202 -1.94 -7.59 10.35
N VAL A 203 -2.11 -8.72 9.67
CA VAL A 203 -2.31 -10.04 10.30
C VAL A 203 -1.11 -10.40 11.18
N ALA A 204 0.12 -10.26 10.67
CA ALA A 204 1.33 -10.58 11.41
C ALA A 204 1.49 -9.72 12.66
N LEU A 205 1.26 -8.40 12.55
CA LEU A 205 1.34 -7.49 13.69
C LEU A 205 0.27 -7.80 14.74
N ALA A 206 -0.97 -8.01 14.31
CA ALA A 206 -2.08 -8.34 15.20
C ALA A 206 -1.88 -9.69 15.91
N ALA A 207 -1.37 -10.71 15.20
CA ALA A 207 -1.04 -12.00 15.78
C ALA A 207 0.12 -11.91 16.79
N LEU A 208 1.16 -11.13 16.47
CA LEU A 208 2.29 -10.90 17.37
C LEU A 208 1.84 -10.20 18.67
N GLN A 209 1.00 -9.16 18.54
CA GLN A 209 0.44 -8.45 19.70
C GLN A 209 -0.43 -9.38 20.56
N ALA A 210 -1.32 -10.16 19.94
CA ALA A 210 -2.15 -11.13 20.65
C ALA A 210 -1.32 -12.17 21.40
N GLY A 211 -0.26 -12.71 20.76
CA GLY A 211 0.66 -13.66 21.37
C GLY A 211 1.44 -13.06 22.54
N GLY A 212 1.97 -11.84 22.37
CA GLY A 212 2.69 -11.14 23.45
C GLY A 212 1.81 -10.88 24.68
N MET A 213 0.56 -10.47 24.47
CA MET A 213 -0.41 -10.30 25.56
C MET A 213 -0.77 -11.63 26.22
N GLY A 214 -0.91 -12.71 25.44
CA GLY A 214 -1.11 -14.06 25.97
C GLY A 214 0.02 -14.53 26.88
N VAL A 215 1.27 -14.24 26.53
CA VAL A 215 2.44 -14.56 27.37
C VAL A 215 2.41 -13.77 28.69
N LEU A 216 2.09 -12.47 28.64
CA LEU A 216 1.98 -11.65 29.86
C LEU A 216 0.92 -12.19 30.83
N LEU A 217 -0.21 -12.68 30.30
CA LEU A 217 -1.25 -13.33 31.11
C LEU A 217 -0.78 -14.62 31.78
N MET A 218 0.09 -15.40 31.13
CA MET A 218 0.64 -16.63 31.72
C MET A 218 1.68 -16.36 32.82
N LEU A 219 2.24 -15.16 32.86
CA LEU A 219 3.26 -14.76 33.82
C LEU A 219 2.69 -14.06 35.07
N ASP A 220 1.36 -13.90 35.17
CA ASP A 220 0.67 -13.19 36.26
C ASP A 220 1.27 -11.80 36.57
N VAL A 221 1.71 -11.06 35.54
CA VAL A 221 2.24 -9.68 35.65
C VAL A 221 1.11 -8.65 35.63
#